data_AF-A0A7X7YKF2-F1
#
_entry.id   AF-A0A7X7YKF2-F1
#
_cell.length_a   1.000
_cell.length_b   1.000
_cell.length_c   1.000
_cell.angle_alpha   90.00
_cell.angle_beta   90.00
_cell.angle_gamma   90.00
#
_symmetry.space_group_name_H-M   'P 1'
#
loop_
_entity.id
_entity.type
_entity.pdbx_description
1 polymer ?
#
loop_
_entity_poly.entity_id
_entity_poly.type
_entity_poly.pdbx_seq_one_letter_code
_entity_poly.pdbx_strand_id
1 'polypeptide(L)'
;MAEERAWYAAGLQFECVQCGNCCAGPDEGYIWISKPEIEMLAEYLKLSVDTLRARYLTRYGPRMSIRERAVSHDCVFLKKTTSGRGCGVYPVRPNQCRTWPFWTSNLRSAEEWKHTARKCPGIGRGRFHSFEQIEAIRLQDRWWQAGPDEIAERVKAIYRQLDQQIDAIRTLRGGGCDGCGQCCDFDKYDHRLYVSTPEMIYFQRAIAPDSLRPMQDGICPYRHGGHCSVHGHRFSGCRIFFCDSGVSPELQSELSEWAVGQFKALCQEMGLEYRYCDLAKALNRSEANDRGS
;
A
#
# COMPACT_ATOMS: atom_id res chain seq x y z
N MET A 1 -11.34 0.83 37.90
CA MET A 1 -11.89 2.08 37.34
C MET A 1 -12.70 1.69 36.12
N ALA A 2 -13.98 2.02 36.08
CA ALA A 2 -14.80 1.71 34.89
C ALA A 2 -14.27 2.56 33.73
N GLU A 3 -13.90 1.93 32.62
CA GLU A 3 -13.65 2.64 31.36
C GLU A 3 -14.90 3.47 31.05
N GLU A 4 -14.73 4.80 31.05
CA GLU A 4 -15.81 5.72 30.73
C GLU A 4 -16.19 5.48 29.27
N ARG A 5 -17.34 4.85 29.06
CA ARG A 5 -17.82 4.50 27.71
C ARG A 5 -17.96 5.77 26.88
N ALA A 6 -17.46 5.74 25.65
CA ALA A 6 -17.63 6.84 24.70
C ALA A 6 -19.12 7.23 24.57
N TRP A 7 -19.41 8.53 24.53
CA TRP A 7 -20.81 9.02 24.52
C TRP A 7 -21.62 8.54 23.30
N TYR A 8 -20.94 8.14 22.22
CA TYR A 8 -21.50 7.58 21.00
C TYR A 8 -21.49 6.04 20.97
N ALA A 9 -21.33 5.37 22.12
CA ALA A 9 -21.32 3.90 22.21
C ALA A 9 -22.61 3.26 21.65
N ALA A 10 -23.73 3.99 21.63
CA ALA A 10 -24.99 3.54 21.01
C ALA A 10 -25.03 3.72 19.49
N GLY A 11 -23.96 4.22 18.85
CA GLY A 11 -23.91 4.56 17.43
C GLY A 11 -24.48 5.94 17.11
N LEU A 12 -24.31 6.36 15.85
CA LEU A 12 -24.74 7.67 15.33
C LEU A 12 -25.29 7.52 13.91
N GLN A 13 -26.24 8.38 13.55
CA GLN A 13 -26.74 8.47 12.18
C GLN A 13 -25.98 9.53 11.37
N PHE A 14 -25.60 9.17 10.15
CA PHE A 14 -24.98 10.10 9.20
C PHE A 14 -25.13 9.63 7.75
N GLU A 15 -25.55 10.56 6.88
CA GLU A 15 -25.55 10.39 5.44
C GLU A 15 -25.03 11.64 4.73
N CYS A 16 -24.02 11.47 3.87
CA CYS A 16 -23.45 12.59 3.11
C CYS A 16 -24.42 13.01 1.99
N VAL A 17 -25.13 14.12 2.20
CA VAL A 17 -26.01 14.73 1.19
C VAL A 17 -25.27 15.62 0.17
N GLN A 18 -23.95 15.46 0.06
CA GLN A 18 -23.05 16.20 -0.85
C GLN A 18 -23.21 17.73 -0.85
N CYS A 19 -23.62 18.34 0.28
CA CYS A 19 -23.86 19.79 0.39
C CYS A 19 -22.61 20.69 0.19
N GLY A 20 -21.41 20.14 0.22
CA GLY A 20 -20.16 20.89 0.08
C GLY A 20 -19.73 21.71 1.32
N ASN A 21 -20.49 21.70 2.42
CA ASN A 21 -20.18 22.52 3.59
C ASN A 21 -18.91 22.12 4.34
N CYS A 22 -18.50 20.85 4.28
CA CYS A 22 -17.22 20.40 4.84
C CYS A 22 -16.00 20.96 4.08
N CYS A 23 -16.20 21.42 2.84
CA CYS A 23 -15.18 22.05 2.01
C CYS A 23 -15.20 23.58 2.11
N ALA A 24 -16.09 24.15 2.92
CA ALA A 24 -16.34 25.58 2.95
C ALA A 24 -15.74 26.27 4.17
N GLY A 25 -15.21 27.47 3.91
CA GLY A 25 -14.78 28.40 4.95
C GLY A 25 -15.96 29.06 5.67
N PRO A 26 -15.71 30.01 6.58
CA PRO A 26 -14.43 30.68 6.83
C PRO A 26 -13.50 29.98 7.82
N ASP A 27 -13.97 28.93 8.50
CA ASP A 27 -13.16 28.24 9.52
C ASP A 27 -11.84 27.74 8.91
N GLU A 28 -10.72 28.24 9.44
CA GLU A 28 -9.40 27.82 9.02
C GLU A 28 -9.12 26.37 9.45
N GLY A 29 -8.52 25.58 8.57
CA GLY A 29 -8.11 24.23 8.89
C GLY A 29 -7.36 23.59 7.74
N TYR A 30 -6.36 22.77 8.07
CA TYR A 30 -5.58 22.06 7.06
C TYR A 30 -6.33 20.83 6.55
N ILE A 31 -6.41 20.67 5.24
CA ILE A 31 -6.82 19.43 4.58
C ILE A 31 -5.55 18.66 4.21
N TRP A 32 -5.04 17.89 5.17
CA TRP A 32 -3.83 17.10 4.99
C TRP A 32 -4.02 16.06 3.90
N ILE A 33 -2.98 15.91 3.07
CA ILE A 33 -2.95 14.95 1.97
C ILE A 33 -1.60 14.24 1.93
N SER A 34 -1.65 12.91 1.83
CA SER A 34 -0.48 12.03 1.77
C SER A 34 0.07 11.89 0.35
N LYS A 35 1.27 11.31 0.20
CA LYS A 35 1.89 11.09 -1.13
C LYS A 35 1.01 10.24 -2.07
N PRO A 36 0.46 9.08 -1.68
CA PRO A 36 -0.40 8.29 -2.56
C PRO A 36 -1.66 9.05 -2.99
N GLU A 37 -2.23 9.87 -2.09
CA GLU A 37 -3.40 10.69 -2.42
C GLU A 37 -3.10 11.81 -3.38
N ILE A 38 -1.89 12.40 -3.30
CA ILE A 38 -1.40 13.36 -4.29
C ILE A 38 -1.32 12.70 -5.67
N GLU A 39 -0.82 11.46 -5.75
CA GLU A 39 -0.72 10.71 -7.01
C GLU A 39 -2.12 10.40 -7.58
N MET A 40 -3.03 9.86 -6.78
CA MET A 40 -4.42 9.59 -7.21
C MET A 40 -5.16 10.87 -7.63
N LEU A 41 -4.94 11.97 -6.92
CA LEU A 41 -5.53 13.27 -7.27
C LEU A 41 -4.96 13.82 -8.57
N ALA A 42 -3.65 13.65 -8.81
CA ALA A 42 -2.99 14.09 -10.03
C ALA A 42 -3.51 13.30 -11.25
N GLU A 43 -3.62 11.98 -11.11
CA GLU A 43 -4.19 11.09 -12.13
C GLU A 43 -5.64 11.49 -12.47
N TYR A 44 -6.49 11.65 -11.46
CA TYR A 44 -7.88 12.06 -11.65
C TYR A 44 -8.02 13.41 -12.37
N LEU A 45 -7.13 14.37 -12.07
CA LEU A 45 -7.12 15.68 -12.70
C LEU A 45 -6.35 15.72 -14.03
N LYS A 46 -5.74 14.60 -14.44
CA LYS A 46 -4.88 14.49 -15.64
C LYS A 46 -3.72 15.49 -15.61
N LEU A 47 -3.07 15.62 -14.46
CA LEU A 47 -1.92 16.49 -14.23
C LEU A 47 -0.70 15.67 -13.81
N SER A 48 0.51 16.22 -14.05
CA SER A 48 1.69 15.71 -13.37
C SER A 48 1.62 16.04 -11.86
N VAL A 49 2.27 15.21 -11.04
CA VAL A 49 2.39 15.44 -9.59
C VAL A 49 2.99 16.81 -9.28
N ASP A 50 3.99 17.25 -10.05
CA ASP A 50 4.62 18.56 -9.86
C ASP A 50 3.66 19.72 -10.16
N THR A 51 2.87 19.59 -11.23
CA THR A 51 1.85 20.59 -11.58
C THR A 51 0.77 20.65 -10.50
N LEU A 52 0.34 19.49 -9.99
CA LEU A 52 -0.64 19.40 -8.90
C LEU A 52 -0.09 20.10 -7.64
N ARG A 53 1.14 19.78 -7.23
CA ARG A 53 1.80 20.37 -6.06
C ARG A 53 1.90 21.89 -6.18
N ALA A 54 2.34 22.39 -7.34
CA ALA A 54 2.52 23.81 -7.56
C ALA A 54 1.20 24.60 -7.54
N ARG A 55 0.12 24.03 -8.09
CA ARG A 55 -1.17 24.72 -8.25
C ARG A 55 -2.11 24.57 -7.07
N TYR A 56 -2.17 23.40 -6.45
CA TYR A 56 -3.26 23.03 -5.54
C TYR A 56 -2.83 22.73 -4.11
N LEU A 57 -1.52 22.64 -3.81
CA LEU A 57 -1.05 22.23 -2.48
C LEU A 57 -0.15 23.28 -1.82
N THR A 58 -0.19 23.33 -0.49
CA THR A 58 0.72 24.12 0.34
C THR A 58 1.51 23.20 1.26
N ARG A 59 2.82 23.44 1.37
CA ARG A 59 3.72 22.66 2.22
C ARG A 59 3.82 23.30 3.62
N TYR A 60 3.61 22.49 4.65
CA TYR A 60 3.79 22.86 6.05
C TYR A 60 4.74 21.85 6.71
N GLY A 61 6.02 22.21 6.79
CA GLY A 61 7.08 21.30 7.23
C GLY A 61 7.12 20.02 6.38
N PRO A 62 7.00 18.81 6.96
CA PRO A 62 6.98 17.56 6.20
C PRO A 62 5.61 17.25 5.55
N ARG A 63 4.56 17.99 5.88
CA ARG A 63 3.18 17.70 5.45
C ARG A 63 2.75 18.60 4.29
N MET A 64 1.76 18.12 3.54
CA MET A 64 1.10 18.86 2.46
C MET A 64 -0.37 19.04 2.81
N SER A 65 -0.90 20.24 2.59
CA SER A 65 -2.34 20.54 2.67
C SER A 65 -2.88 20.90 1.29
N ILE A 66 -4.14 20.55 1.01
CA ILE A 66 -4.87 21.14 -0.12
C ILE A 66 -5.07 22.64 0.17
N ARG A 67 -4.87 23.47 -0.86
CA ARG A 67 -5.05 24.93 -0.78
C ARG A 67 -6.50 25.33 -0.62
N GLU A 68 -6.69 26.37 0.17
CA GLU A 68 -7.91 27.15 0.29
C GLU A 68 -7.86 28.39 -0.62
N ARG A 69 -9.03 28.94 -0.94
CA ARG A 69 -9.15 30.21 -1.65
C ARG A 69 -8.83 31.36 -0.68
N ALA A 70 -7.99 32.31 -1.11
CA ALA A 70 -7.50 33.38 -0.25
C ALA A 70 -8.57 34.26 0.41
N VAL A 71 -9.74 34.42 -0.23
CA VAL A 71 -10.82 35.31 0.28
C VAL A 71 -11.89 34.52 1.04
N SER A 72 -12.37 33.40 0.48
CA SER A 72 -13.48 32.65 1.09
C SER A 72 -13.03 31.57 2.07
N HIS A 73 -11.74 31.21 2.05
CA HIS A 73 -11.18 30.05 2.75
C HIS A 73 -11.85 28.72 2.37
N ASP A 74 -12.61 28.68 1.26
CA ASP A 74 -13.12 27.44 0.70
C ASP A 74 -11.97 26.60 0.14
N CYS A 75 -12.06 25.29 0.26
CA CYS A 75 -11.19 24.37 -0.47
C CYS A 75 -11.20 24.71 -1.98
N VAL A 76 -10.02 24.71 -2.61
CA VAL A 76 -9.87 25.02 -4.04
C VAL A 76 -10.69 24.10 -4.95
N PHE A 77 -11.01 22.89 -4.48
CA PHE A 77 -11.84 21.91 -5.18
C PHE A 77 -13.35 22.03 -4.92
N LEU A 78 -13.81 22.99 -4.11
CA LEU A 78 -15.24 23.30 -4.01
C LEU A 78 -15.70 23.93 -5.33
N LYS A 79 -16.70 23.32 -5.96
CA LYS A 79 -17.28 23.71 -7.26
C LYS A 79 -18.77 23.98 -7.13
N LYS A 80 -19.30 24.83 -8.01
CA LYS A 80 -20.74 24.94 -8.22
C LYS A 80 -21.24 23.65 -8.88
N THR A 81 -22.41 23.19 -8.46
CA THR A 81 -23.13 22.05 -9.01
C THR A 81 -24.54 22.48 -9.38
N THR A 82 -25.29 21.62 -10.07
CA THR A 82 -26.72 21.86 -10.38
C THR A 82 -27.57 22.04 -9.13
N SER A 83 -27.17 21.41 -8.02
CA SER A 83 -27.87 21.45 -6.72
C SER A 83 -27.25 22.45 -5.73
N GLY A 84 -26.37 23.34 -6.19
CA GLY A 84 -25.68 24.33 -5.36
C GLY A 84 -24.16 24.23 -5.46
N ARG A 85 -23.52 23.53 -4.52
CA ARG A 85 -22.06 23.36 -4.49
C ARG A 85 -21.67 21.97 -4.00
N GLY A 86 -20.48 21.52 -4.40
CA GLY A 86 -19.98 20.18 -4.08
C GLY A 86 -18.49 20.02 -4.35
N CYS A 87 -17.92 18.93 -3.87
CA CYS A 87 -16.51 18.62 -4.07
C CYS A 87 -16.25 18.17 -5.51
N GLY A 88 -15.42 18.89 -6.26
CA GLY A 88 -15.06 18.55 -7.64
C GLY A 88 -14.14 17.33 -7.78
N VAL A 89 -13.59 16.83 -6.67
CA VAL A 89 -12.70 15.66 -6.62
C VAL A 89 -13.24 14.58 -5.69
N TYR A 90 -14.57 14.54 -5.51
CA TYR A 90 -15.24 13.64 -4.56
C TYR A 90 -14.79 12.16 -4.67
N PRO A 91 -14.59 11.56 -5.86
CA PRO A 91 -14.16 10.16 -5.97
C PRO A 91 -12.76 9.86 -5.44
N VAL A 92 -11.88 10.87 -5.42
CA VAL A 92 -10.46 10.76 -4.99
C VAL A 92 -10.15 11.68 -3.81
N ARG A 93 -11.18 12.03 -3.03
CA ARG A 93 -11.02 12.90 -1.87
C ARG A 93 -10.07 12.26 -0.84
N PRO A 94 -9.21 13.07 -0.17
CA PRO A 94 -8.32 12.56 0.85
C PRO A 94 -9.04 11.84 1.98
N ASN A 95 -8.31 11.00 2.70
CA ASN A 95 -8.76 10.19 3.82
C ASN A 95 -9.41 11.06 4.89
N GLN A 96 -8.78 12.19 5.23
CA GLN A 96 -9.37 13.19 6.12
C GLN A 96 -10.78 13.63 5.64
N CYS A 97 -10.98 13.86 4.35
CA CYS A 97 -12.30 14.22 3.82
C CYS A 97 -13.29 13.04 3.79
N ARG A 98 -12.81 11.79 3.72
CA ARG A 98 -13.66 10.59 3.74
C ARG A 98 -14.17 10.25 5.12
N THR A 99 -13.39 10.52 6.15
CA THR A 99 -13.72 10.21 7.54
C THR A 99 -14.63 11.26 8.18
N TRP A 100 -14.96 12.34 7.47
CA TRP A 100 -15.99 13.29 7.90
C TRP A 100 -17.35 12.59 8.03
N PRO A 101 -18.13 12.82 9.11
CA PRO A 101 -17.90 13.76 10.23
C PRO A 101 -17.26 13.10 11.46
N PHE A 102 -16.85 11.84 11.39
CA PHE A 102 -16.35 11.04 12.50
C PHE A 102 -14.89 11.36 12.88
N TRP A 103 -14.48 12.63 12.73
CA TRP A 103 -13.18 13.09 13.21
C TRP A 103 -13.14 13.07 14.74
N THR A 104 -11.97 12.79 15.30
CA THR A 104 -11.74 12.80 16.76
C THR A 104 -12.19 14.11 17.41
N SER A 105 -12.04 15.26 16.74
CA SER A 105 -12.52 16.57 17.24
C SER A 105 -14.04 16.60 17.39
N ASN A 106 -14.77 16.11 16.39
CA ASN A 106 -16.23 16.16 16.33
C ASN A 106 -16.85 15.12 17.28
N LEU A 107 -16.14 14.01 17.51
CA LEU A 107 -16.56 12.94 18.42
C LEU A 107 -16.13 13.16 19.87
N ARG A 108 -15.44 14.26 20.18
CA ARG A 108 -14.95 14.55 21.55
C ARG A 108 -16.09 14.60 22.58
N SER A 109 -17.24 15.16 22.21
CA SER A 109 -18.43 15.22 23.06
C SER A 109 -19.70 15.29 22.22
N ALA A 110 -20.85 15.01 22.86
CA ALA A 110 -22.15 15.18 22.22
C ALA A 110 -22.41 16.66 21.82
N GLU A 111 -21.77 17.61 22.50
CA GLU A 111 -21.86 19.04 22.17
C GLU A 111 -21.09 19.37 20.88
N GLU A 112 -19.87 18.88 20.72
CA GLU A 112 -19.07 19.05 19.49
C GLU A 112 -19.76 18.43 18.28
N TRP A 113 -20.40 17.28 18.46
CA TRP A 113 -21.21 16.65 17.41
C TRP A 113 -22.40 17.51 17.00
N LYS A 114 -23.14 18.04 17.98
CA LYS A 114 -24.25 18.98 17.74
C LYS A 114 -23.77 20.28 17.09
N HIS A 115 -22.60 20.77 17.47
CA HIS A 115 -21.98 21.94 16.84
C HIS A 115 -21.66 21.64 15.36
N THR A 116 -21.01 20.51 15.09
CA THR A 116 -20.69 20.04 13.72
C THR A 116 -21.96 19.88 12.87
N ALA A 117 -23.07 19.41 13.46
CA ALA A 117 -24.36 19.28 12.80
C ALA A 117 -24.92 20.60 12.25
N ARG A 118 -24.55 21.74 12.82
CA ARG A 118 -24.93 23.07 12.28
C ARG A 118 -24.29 23.32 10.91
N LYS A 119 -23.09 22.77 10.66
CA LYS A 119 -22.39 22.88 9.39
C LYS A 119 -22.80 21.79 8.40
N CYS A 120 -23.13 20.58 8.88
CA CYS A 120 -23.44 19.44 8.02
C CYS A 120 -24.88 18.94 8.19
N PRO A 121 -25.78 19.17 7.21
CA PRO A 121 -27.18 18.73 7.27
C PRO A 121 -27.37 17.20 7.20
N GLY A 122 -26.30 16.45 6.93
CA GLY A 122 -26.30 14.98 6.91
C GLY A 122 -26.16 14.33 8.29
N ILE A 123 -25.74 15.09 9.31
CA ILE A 123 -25.59 14.58 10.68
C ILE A 123 -26.96 14.35 11.30
N GLY A 124 -27.14 13.17 11.91
CA GLY A 124 -28.41 12.75 12.52
C GLY A 124 -29.45 12.28 11.49
N ARG A 125 -29.03 11.95 10.27
CA ARG A 125 -29.92 11.49 9.19
C ARG A 125 -29.39 10.26 8.49
N GLY A 126 -30.30 9.54 7.85
CA GLY A 126 -29.96 8.45 6.94
C GLY A 126 -29.37 7.24 7.67
N ARG A 127 -28.27 6.72 7.11
CA ARG A 127 -27.63 5.49 7.57
C ARG A 127 -27.21 5.57 9.04
N PHE A 128 -27.54 4.53 9.79
CA PHE A 128 -27.00 4.27 11.13
C PHE A 128 -25.59 3.65 11.03
N HIS A 129 -24.67 4.14 11.86
CA HIS A 129 -23.32 3.61 12.04
C HIS A 129 -23.14 3.13 13.48
N SER A 130 -22.77 1.86 13.66
CA SER A 130 -22.47 1.31 14.99
C SER A 130 -21.20 1.91 15.58
N PHE A 131 -20.95 1.69 16.87
CA PHE A 131 -19.71 2.13 17.52
C PHE A 131 -18.47 1.60 16.79
N GLU A 132 -18.46 0.31 16.44
CA GLU A 132 -17.34 -0.34 15.74
C GLU A 132 -17.12 0.26 14.35
N GLN A 133 -18.19 0.62 13.64
CA GLN A 133 -18.10 1.27 12.34
C GLN A 133 -17.56 2.70 12.46
N ILE A 134 -18.02 3.45 13.46
CA ILE A 134 -17.52 4.80 13.74
C ILE A 134 -16.03 4.74 14.07
N GLU A 135 -15.61 3.83 14.94
CA GLU A 135 -14.22 3.65 15.31
C GLU A 135 -13.35 3.22 14.11
N ALA A 136 -13.85 2.30 13.28
CA ALA A 136 -13.15 1.92 12.05
C ALA A 136 -12.96 3.11 11.10
N ILE A 137 -13.97 3.98 10.93
CA ILE A 137 -13.84 5.19 10.11
C ILE A 137 -12.93 6.22 10.77
N ARG A 138 -13.03 6.43 12.09
CA ARG A 138 -12.22 7.39 12.84
C ARG A 138 -10.73 7.03 12.81
N LEU A 139 -10.42 5.74 12.89
CA LEU A 139 -9.07 5.19 12.88
C LEU A 139 -8.54 4.93 11.46
N GLN A 140 -9.38 5.06 10.43
CA GLN A 140 -8.96 4.92 9.04
C GLN A 140 -7.85 5.93 8.73
N ASP A 141 -6.69 5.44 8.29
CA ASP A 141 -5.53 6.24 7.87
C ASP A 141 -5.32 6.21 6.35
N ARG A 142 -5.85 5.19 5.66
CA ARG A 142 -5.90 5.05 4.20
C ARG A 142 -7.21 4.42 3.72
N TRP A 143 -7.58 4.69 2.47
CA TRP A 143 -8.78 4.14 1.82
C TRP A 143 -8.49 3.43 0.49
N TRP A 144 -7.23 3.48 0.03
CA TRP A 144 -6.75 2.79 -1.16
C TRP A 144 -6.05 1.50 -0.76
N GLN A 145 -6.00 0.55 -1.69
CA GLN A 145 -5.18 -0.66 -1.53
C GLN A 145 -3.71 -0.31 -1.74
N ALA A 146 -2.81 -1.04 -1.07
CA ALA A 146 -1.38 -0.83 -1.22
C ALA A 146 -0.98 -0.96 -2.69
N GLY A 147 -0.31 0.07 -3.20
CA GLY A 147 0.18 0.07 -4.58
C GLY A 147 1.37 -0.87 -4.74
N PRO A 148 1.67 -1.33 -5.97
CA PRO A 148 2.82 -2.21 -6.21
C PRO A 148 4.17 -1.63 -5.75
N ASP A 149 4.36 -0.30 -5.79
CA ASP A 149 5.59 0.33 -5.29
C ASP A 149 5.73 0.22 -3.77
N GLU A 150 4.65 0.38 -3.03
CA GLU A 150 4.63 0.21 -1.57
C GLU A 150 4.95 -1.24 -1.20
N ILE A 151 4.33 -2.19 -1.90
CA ILE A 151 4.58 -3.64 -1.74
C ILE A 151 6.05 -3.95 -2.05
N ALA A 152 6.58 -3.42 -3.15
CA ALA A 152 7.98 -3.61 -3.54
C ALA A 152 8.95 -3.08 -2.47
N GLU A 153 8.70 -1.90 -1.89
CA GLU A 153 9.53 -1.37 -0.80
C GLU A 153 9.47 -2.22 0.48
N ARG A 154 8.30 -2.78 0.81
CA ARG A 154 8.16 -3.71 1.94
C ARG A 154 8.91 -5.02 1.70
N VAL A 155 8.84 -5.56 0.49
CA VAL A 155 9.62 -6.75 0.10
C VAL A 155 11.13 -6.47 0.14
N LYS A 156 11.59 -5.29 -0.33
CA LYS A 156 13.00 -4.88 -0.18
C LYS A 156 13.44 -4.88 1.27
N ALA A 157 12.59 -4.41 2.19
CA ALA A 157 12.91 -4.43 3.62
C ALA A 157 13.05 -5.86 4.17
N ILE A 158 12.14 -6.77 3.79
CA ILE A 158 12.23 -8.21 4.14
C ILE A 158 13.52 -8.82 3.58
N TYR A 159 13.84 -8.55 2.31
CA TYR A 159 15.08 -9.06 1.70
C TYR A 159 16.34 -8.51 2.37
N ARG A 160 16.38 -7.23 2.78
CA ARG A 160 17.52 -6.70 3.54
C ARG A 160 17.72 -7.44 4.86
N GLN A 161 16.64 -7.76 5.56
CA GLN A 161 16.70 -8.54 6.81
C GLN A 161 17.14 -9.99 6.55
N LEU A 162 16.67 -10.59 5.46
CA LEU A 162 17.08 -11.94 5.05
C LEU A 162 18.57 -11.99 4.70
N ASP A 163 19.04 -11.03 3.90
CA ASP A 163 20.45 -10.91 3.53
C ASP A 163 21.34 -10.71 4.76
N GLN A 164 20.91 -9.90 5.74
CA GLN A 164 21.63 -9.74 7.03
C GLN A 164 21.76 -11.06 7.81
N GLN A 165 20.70 -11.87 7.86
CA GLN A 165 20.75 -13.19 8.51
C GLN A 165 21.71 -14.13 7.77
N ILE A 166 21.62 -14.16 6.43
CA ILE A 166 22.50 -14.96 5.59
C ILE A 166 23.96 -14.55 5.75
N ASP A 167 24.27 -13.26 5.70
CA ASP A 167 25.65 -12.76 5.81
C ASP A 167 26.24 -13.04 7.20
N ALA A 168 25.44 -12.97 8.26
CA ALA A 168 25.87 -13.38 9.60
C ALA A 168 26.24 -14.88 9.65
N ILE A 169 25.45 -15.73 9.02
CA ILE A 169 25.71 -17.18 8.93
C ILE A 169 26.98 -17.45 8.12
N ARG A 170 27.13 -16.82 6.95
CA ARG A 170 28.30 -16.98 6.08
C ARG A 170 29.59 -16.57 6.76
N THR A 171 29.57 -15.46 7.50
CA THR A 171 30.73 -14.98 8.24
C THR A 171 31.22 -16.02 9.26
N LEU A 172 30.30 -16.78 9.86
CA LEU A 172 30.61 -17.79 10.87
C LEU A 172 31.00 -19.16 10.30
N ARG A 173 30.42 -19.57 9.17
CA ARG A 173 30.51 -20.95 8.65
C ARG A 173 31.24 -21.07 7.32
N GLY A 174 31.57 -19.95 6.67
CA GLY A 174 32.06 -19.95 5.29
C GLY A 174 30.97 -20.29 4.28
N GLY A 175 31.26 -20.13 2.99
CA GLY A 175 30.34 -20.42 1.90
C GLY A 175 29.45 -19.24 1.49
N GLY A 176 28.81 -19.37 0.31
CA GLY A 176 27.96 -18.34 -0.26
C GLY A 176 27.65 -18.56 -1.74
N CYS A 177 26.95 -17.59 -2.32
CA CYS A 177 26.65 -17.50 -3.75
C CYS A 177 27.71 -16.58 -4.36
N ASP A 178 28.49 -17.13 -5.26
CA ASP A 178 29.49 -16.44 -6.08
C ASP A 178 28.90 -15.87 -7.38
N GLY A 179 27.58 -16.04 -7.59
CA GLY A 179 26.92 -15.62 -8.82
C GLY A 179 27.23 -16.51 -10.02
N CYS A 180 27.68 -17.76 -9.82
CA CYS A 180 27.99 -18.71 -10.89
C CYS A 180 26.79 -19.14 -11.75
N GLY A 181 25.57 -18.81 -11.35
CA GLY A 181 24.33 -19.07 -12.10
C GLY A 181 24.01 -20.54 -12.37
N GLN A 182 24.72 -21.49 -11.73
CA GLN A 182 24.47 -22.92 -11.90
C GLN A 182 23.09 -23.33 -11.35
N CYS A 183 22.66 -22.71 -10.23
CA CYS A 183 21.32 -22.92 -9.68
C CYS A 183 20.18 -22.35 -10.54
N CYS A 184 20.48 -21.61 -11.60
CA CYS A 184 19.47 -21.10 -12.53
C CYS A 184 19.14 -22.09 -13.66
N ASP A 185 19.79 -23.26 -13.68
CA ASP A 185 19.52 -24.37 -14.58
C ASP A 185 18.81 -25.48 -13.78
N PHE A 186 17.50 -25.34 -13.59
CA PHE A 186 16.71 -26.13 -12.65
C PHE A 186 16.64 -27.60 -13.02
N ASP A 187 16.55 -27.92 -14.33
CA ASP A 187 16.56 -29.30 -14.82
C ASP A 187 17.90 -29.98 -14.56
N LYS A 188 19.02 -29.28 -14.78
CA LYS A 188 20.36 -29.83 -14.56
C LYS A 188 20.71 -29.93 -13.08
N TYR A 189 20.25 -28.98 -12.27
CA TYR A 189 20.59 -28.85 -10.85
C TYR A 189 19.56 -29.52 -9.93
N ASP A 190 18.56 -30.20 -10.50
CA ASP A 190 17.52 -30.98 -9.83
C ASP A 190 16.87 -30.29 -8.62
N HIS A 191 16.50 -29.02 -8.80
CA HIS A 191 15.73 -28.30 -7.78
C HIS A 191 14.72 -27.35 -8.43
N ARG A 192 13.80 -26.85 -7.61
CA ARG A 192 12.73 -25.95 -8.05
C ARG A 192 12.74 -24.68 -7.23
N LEU A 193 12.41 -23.57 -7.87
CA LEU A 193 12.20 -22.31 -7.20
C LEU A 193 10.71 -22.01 -7.06
N TYR A 194 10.28 -21.70 -5.84
CA TYR A 194 8.95 -21.19 -5.56
C TYR A 194 9.02 -19.71 -5.19
N VAL A 195 8.03 -18.95 -5.63
CA VAL A 195 7.92 -17.51 -5.43
C VAL A 195 6.52 -17.16 -4.95
N SER A 196 6.43 -16.12 -4.12
CA SER A 196 5.16 -15.64 -3.59
C SER A 196 4.61 -14.41 -4.33
N THR A 197 3.31 -14.14 -4.19
CA THR A 197 2.65 -12.93 -4.75
C THR A 197 3.44 -11.63 -4.52
N PRO A 198 3.82 -11.25 -3.28
CA PRO A 198 4.51 -9.99 -3.05
C PRO A 198 5.90 -9.96 -3.70
N GLU A 199 6.59 -11.10 -3.76
CA GLU A 199 7.88 -11.20 -4.42
C GLU A 199 7.78 -10.99 -5.93
N MET A 200 6.72 -11.49 -6.58
CA MET A 200 6.46 -11.23 -7.99
C MET A 200 6.17 -9.76 -8.27
N ILE A 201 5.40 -9.10 -7.40
CA ILE A 201 5.13 -7.66 -7.48
C ILE A 201 6.43 -6.86 -7.36
N TYR A 202 7.27 -7.19 -6.37
CA TYR A 202 8.59 -6.59 -6.22
C TYR A 202 9.45 -6.80 -7.48
N PHE A 203 9.52 -8.03 -7.97
CA PHE A 203 10.40 -8.38 -9.07
C PHE A 203 10.02 -7.63 -10.35
N GLN A 204 8.73 -7.62 -10.71
CA GLN A 204 8.21 -6.85 -11.84
C GLN A 204 8.56 -5.35 -11.73
N ARG A 205 8.46 -4.77 -10.53
CA ARG A 205 8.82 -3.36 -10.29
C ARG A 205 10.33 -3.11 -10.37
N ALA A 206 11.14 -4.07 -9.95
CA ALA A 206 12.60 -3.94 -9.96
C ALA A 206 13.21 -4.04 -11.37
N ILE A 207 12.62 -4.84 -12.26
CA ILE A 207 13.14 -5.10 -13.62
C ILE A 207 12.53 -4.19 -14.70
N ALA A 208 11.94 -3.06 -14.31
CA ALA A 208 11.02 -2.29 -15.16
C ALA A 208 11.56 -1.68 -16.50
N PRO A 209 12.84 -1.74 -16.90
CA PRO A 209 13.19 -1.58 -18.32
C PRO A 209 13.25 -2.90 -19.13
N ASP A 210 13.42 -4.06 -18.50
CA ASP A 210 13.66 -5.36 -19.18
C ASP A 210 12.39 -6.19 -19.46
N SER A 211 11.26 -5.80 -18.85
CA SER A 211 9.97 -6.54 -18.84
C SER A 211 10.08 -7.97 -18.30
N LEU A 212 8.95 -8.52 -17.84
CA LEU A 212 8.91 -9.90 -17.37
C LEU A 212 9.09 -10.88 -18.53
N ARG A 213 10.09 -11.77 -18.45
CA ARG A 213 10.36 -12.80 -19.45
C ARG A 213 9.71 -14.13 -19.08
N PRO A 214 8.97 -14.79 -19.99
CA PRO A 214 8.43 -16.12 -19.77
C PRO A 214 9.57 -17.15 -19.65
N MET A 215 9.31 -18.24 -18.94
CA MET A 215 10.25 -19.34 -18.75
C MET A 215 9.78 -20.54 -19.59
N GLN A 216 10.49 -20.83 -20.68
CA GLN A 216 10.05 -21.80 -21.70
C GLN A 216 10.53 -23.23 -21.43
N ASP A 217 11.62 -23.36 -20.71
CA ASP A 217 12.28 -24.61 -20.33
C ASP A 217 12.67 -24.56 -18.84
N GLY A 218 13.39 -25.57 -18.33
CA GLY A 218 13.89 -25.58 -16.96
C GLY A 218 15.05 -24.62 -16.71
N ILE A 219 15.31 -23.62 -17.57
CA ILE A 219 16.35 -22.63 -17.37
C ILE A 219 15.71 -21.27 -17.07
N CYS A 220 16.16 -20.62 -15.99
CA CYS A 220 15.70 -19.28 -15.65
C CYS A 220 15.98 -18.31 -16.82
N PRO A 221 14.98 -17.53 -17.30
CA PRO A 221 15.15 -16.63 -18.46
C PRO A 221 16.06 -15.43 -18.20
N TYR A 222 16.51 -15.24 -16.96
CA TYR A 222 17.49 -14.23 -16.56
C TYR A 222 18.90 -14.81 -16.34
N ARG A 223 19.13 -16.07 -16.73
CA ARG A 223 20.47 -16.65 -16.83
C ARG A 223 21.09 -16.23 -18.16
N HIS A 224 22.11 -15.36 -18.10
CA HIS A 224 22.80 -14.86 -19.29
C HIS A 224 24.31 -15.06 -19.15
N GLY A 225 24.95 -15.65 -20.16
CA GLY A 225 26.39 -15.93 -20.15
C GLY A 225 26.84 -16.81 -18.98
N GLY A 226 25.96 -17.66 -18.45
CA GLY A 226 26.22 -18.47 -17.25
C GLY A 226 25.94 -17.76 -15.92
N HIS A 227 25.59 -16.48 -15.91
CA HIS A 227 25.35 -15.71 -14.69
C HIS A 227 23.89 -15.26 -14.54
N CYS A 228 23.47 -14.94 -13.31
CA CYS A 228 22.15 -14.35 -13.07
C CYS A 228 22.19 -12.84 -13.35
N SER A 229 21.54 -12.37 -14.41
CA SER A 229 21.53 -10.95 -14.81
C SER A 229 20.73 -10.06 -13.86
N VAL A 230 19.87 -10.66 -13.03
CA VAL A 230 19.02 -9.98 -12.04
C VAL A 230 19.42 -10.31 -10.60
N HIS A 231 20.68 -10.62 -10.36
CA HIS A 231 21.18 -11.06 -9.06
C HIS A 231 20.78 -10.13 -7.90
N GLY A 232 20.77 -8.81 -8.11
CA GLY A 232 20.33 -7.82 -7.10
C GLY A 232 18.84 -7.86 -6.76
N HIS A 233 18.03 -8.49 -7.60
CA HIS A 233 16.57 -8.57 -7.49
C HIS A 233 16.06 -10.00 -7.31
N ARG A 234 16.96 -10.92 -6.96
CA ARG A 234 16.65 -12.34 -6.74
C ARG A 234 15.63 -12.56 -5.62
N PHE A 235 14.87 -13.64 -5.76
CA PHE A 235 13.85 -14.08 -4.81
C PHE A 235 14.42 -14.65 -3.51
N SER A 236 13.58 -14.80 -2.48
CA SER A 236 13.99 -15.39 -1.20
C SER A 236 14.62 -16.77 -1.36
N GLY A 237 14.01 -17.67 -2.14
CA GLY A 237 14.57 -19.00 -2.42
C GLY A 237 15.97 -18.95 -3.05
N CYS A 238 16.21 -18.01 -3.98
CA CYS A 238 17.54 -17.80 -4.57
C CYS A 238 18.57 -17.21 -3.60
N ARG A 239 18.13 -16.53 -2.53
CA ARG A 239 19.02 -15.98 -1.49
C ARG A 239 19.45 -17.08 -0.53
N ILE A 240 18.51 -17.95 -0.18
CA ILE A 240 18.65 -19.00 0.83
C ILE A 240 19.35 -20.23 0.28
N PHE A 241 19.18 -20.53 -1.01
CA PHE A 241 19.84 -21.65 -1.65
C PHE A 241 21.32 -21.35 -1.92
N PHE A 242 22.22 -22.21 -1.43
CA PHE A 242 23.66 -22.13 -1.67
C PHE A 242 24.14 -23.38 -2.40
N CYS A 243 24.88 -23.19 -3.51
CA CYS A 243 25.43 -24.28 -4.31
C CYS A 243 26.50 -25.10 -3.57
N ASP A 244 27.20 -24.47 -2.62
CA ASP A 244 28.20 -25.10 -1.76
C ASP A 244 27.61 -25.34 -0.36
N SER A 245 27.72 -26.58 0.09
CA SER A 245 27.02 -27.24 1.22
C SER A 245 27.35 -26.71 2.64
N GLY A 246 27.95 -25.52 2.78
CA GLY A 246 28.34 -24.95 4.08
C GLY A 246 27.16 -24.58 5.00
N VAL A 247 25.94 -24.51 4.46
CA VAL A 247 24.71 -24.21 5.20
C VAL A 247 23.84 -25.45 5.28
N SER A 248 23.55 -25.90 6.51
CA SER A 248 22.79 -27.13 6.74
C SER A 248 21.34 -27.01 6.25
N PRO A 249 20.70 -28.12 5.84
CA PRO A 249 19.31 -28.13 5.40
C PRO A 249 18.34 -27.52 6.43
N GLU A 250 18.61 -27.72 7.72
CA GLU A 250 17.80 -27.18 8.82
C GLU A 250 17.80 -25.64 8.79
N LEU A 251 18.97 -25.04 8.61
CA LEU A 251 19.11 -23.59 8.56
C LEU A 251 18.46 -22.99 7.29
N GLN A 252 18.54 -23.69 6.17
CA GLN A 252 17.79 -23.29 4.96
C GLN A 252 16.28 -23.35 5.19
N SER A 253 15.80 -24.36 5.93
CA SER A 253 14.38 -24.49 6.31
C SER A 253 13.95 -23.34 7.22
N GLU A 254 14.73 -23.02 8.26
CA GLU A 254 14.44 -21.93 9.20
C GLU A 254 14.34 -20.57 8.49
N LEU A 255 15.30 -20.25 7.61
CA LEU A 255 15.27 -19.02 6.81
C LEU A 255 14.07 -18.97 5.85
N SER A 256 13.72 -20.12 5.26
CA SER A 256 12.59 -20.23 4.34
C SER A 256 11.26 -20.03 5.09
N GLU A 257 11.09 -20.67 6.24
CA GLU A 257 9.92 -20.51 7.10
C GLU A 257 9.77 -19.06 7.58
N TRP A 258 10.87 -18.44 7.99
CA TRP A 258 10.88 -17.03 8.36
C TRP A 258 10.43 -16.15 7.19
N ALA A 259 11.01 -16.32 6.00
CA ALA A 259 10.67 -15.52 4.82
C ALA A 259 9.20 -15.70 4.41
N VAL A 260 8.72 -16.95 4.38
CA VAL A 260 7.31 -17.28 4.11
C VAL A 260 6.39 -16.61 5.14
N GLY A 261 6.75 -16.63 6.42
CA GLY A 261 6.03 -15.94 7.49
C GLY A 261 5.92 -14.43 7.25
N GLN A 262 7.04 -13.78 6.90
CA GLN A 262 7.05 -12.33 6.59
C GLN A 262 6.17 -12.00 5.38
N PHE A 263 6.21 -12.79 4.31
CA PHE A 263 5.39 -12.53 3.12
C PHE A 263 3.90 -12.78 3.35
N LYS A 264 3.53 -13.77 4.17
CA LYS A 264 2.13 -13.98 4.59
C LYS A 264 1.61 -12.81 5.40
N ALA A 265 2.39 -12.35 6.40
CA ALA A 265 2.04 -11.18 7.20
C ALA A 265 1.87 -9.92 6.34
N LEU A 266 2.79 -9.69 5.39
CA LEU A 266 2.68 -8.59 4.43
C LEU A 266 1.40 -8.68 3.59
N CYS A 267 1.03 -9.86 3.10
CA CYS A 267 -0.20 -10.03 2.34
C CYS A 267 -1.45 -9.75 3.18
N GLN A 268 -1.48 -10.20 4.43
CA GLN A 268 -2.57 -9.90 5.35
C GLN A 268 -2.70 -8.40 5.62
N GLU A 269 -1.58 -7.71 5.88
CA GLU A 269 -1.54 -6.27 6.14
C GLU A 269 -1.98 -5.43 4.92
N MET A 270 -1.59 -5.87 3.72
CA MET A 270 -1.85 -5.16 2.46
C MET A 270 -3.13 -5.61 1.75
N GLY A 271 -3.86 -6.59 2.30
CA GLY A 271 -5.08 -7.14 1.69
C GLY A 271 -4.82 -7.87 0.36
N LEU A 272 -3.67 -8.54 0.23
CA LEU A 272 -3.27 -9.28 -0.97
C LEU A 272 -3.61 -10.77 -0.84
N GLU A 273 -3.98 -11.40 -1.96
CA GLU A 273 -4.07 -12.86 -2.03
C GLU A 273 -2.66 -13.48 -1.98
N TYR A 274 -2.38 -14.29 -0.95
CA TYR A 274 -1.13 -15.01 -0.85
C TYR A 274 -1.13 -16.26 -1.73
N ARG A 275 -0.41 -16.22 -2.84
CA ARG A 275 -0.09 -17.36 -3.69
C ARG A 275 1.37 -17.72 -3.50
N TYR A 276 1.68 -19.00 -3.46
CA TYR A 276 3.04 -19.54 -3.43
C TYR A 276 3.12 -20.64 -4.49
N CYS A 277 3.90 -20.41 -5.55
CA CYS A 277 3.96 -21.34 -6.67
C CYS A 277 5.33 -21.35 -7.33
N ASP A 278 5.54 -22.40 -8.13
CA ASP A 278 6.72 -22.56 -8.97
C ASP A 278 7.00 -21.33 -9.86
N LEU A 279 8.28 -20.98 -10.01
CA LEU A 279 8.75 -19.82 -10.77
C LEU A 279 8.26 -19.85 -12.23
N ALA A 280 8.34 -21.00 -12.91
CA ALA A 280 7.89 -21.10 -14.30
C ALA A 280 6.38 -20.81 -14.39
N LYS A 281 5.60 -21.32 -13.43
CA LYS A 281 4.16 -21.00 -13.33
C LYS A 281 3.93 -19.51 -13.06
N ALA A 282 4.76 -18.85 -12.26
CA ALA A 282 4.62 -17.43 -11.95
C ALA A 282 4.98 -16.52 -13.14
N LEU A 283 6.08 -16.82 -13.86
CA LEU A 283 6.58 -16.04 -14.99
C LEU A 283 5.72 -16.17 -16.26
N ASN A 284 5.05 -17.31 -16.44
CA ASN A 284 4.23 -17.57 -17.62
C ASN A 284 2.76 -17.15 -17.47
N ARG A 285 2.37 -16.50 -16.37
CA ARG A 285 0.99 -15.98 -16.20
C ARG A 285 0.77 -14.75 -17.09
N SER A 286 -0.28 -14.78 -17.92
CA SER A 286 -0.79 -13.59 -18.60
C SER A 286 -1.73 -12.80 -17.67
N GLU A 287 -1.60 -11.47 -17.63
CA GLU A 287 -2.53 -10.57 -16.90
C GLU A 287 -4.01 -10.72 -17.31
N ALA A 288 -4.29 -11.38 -18.44
CA ALA A 288 -5.65 -11.62 -18.96
C ALA A 288 -6.49 -12.58 -18.09
N ASN A 289 -5.88 -13.43 -17.25
CA ASN A 289 -6.59 -14.47 -16.49
C ASN A 289 -7.08 -14.06 -15.08
N ASP A 290 -6.73 -12.87 -14.58
CA ASP A 290 -7.14 -12.42 -13.22
C ASP A 290 -8.35 -11.44 -13.26
N ARG A 291 -8.98 -11.21 -14.43
CA ARG A 291 -10.29 -10.55 -14.54
C ARG A 291 -11.42 -11.55 -14.78
N GLY A 292 -11.72 -12.35 -13.74
CA GLY A 292 -12.99 -13.08 -13.61
C GLY A 292 -13.09 -14.41 -14.36
N SER A 293 -13.03 -15.49 -13.60
CA SER A 293 -13.97 -16.62 -13.74
C SER A 293 -14.75 -16.74 -12.44
#